data_AF-G9PJ74-F1
#
_entry.id   AF-G9PJ74-F1
#
_cell.length_a   1.000
_cell.length_b   1.000
_cell.length_c   1.000
_cell.angle_alpha   90.00
_cell.angle_beta   90.00
_cell.angle_gamma   90.00
#
_symmetry.space_group_name_H-M   'P 1'
#
loop_
_entity.id
_entity.type
_entity.pdbx_description
1 polymer ?
#
loop_
_entity_poly.entity_id
_entity_poly.type
_entity_poly.pdbx_seq_one_letter_code
_entity_poly.pdbx_strand_id
1 'polypeptide(L)'
;AALGADVTHLGEPGFLPFRVGPGDGALLRAEGTRMAVDGSASSQFVSALLLLGAILPGGLELTPTGPVPSLTHVGMTVATLRERGIAVDEPALGAGDGERTWRVHPGRPRGGEVAIEPDLSNAGPFLAAALVAGGRVSVPHWPAATTQAGDAWRELLPRLGGEVTLTDGLLTAHGTGRLTGIHTDLSDVGELAPTVAALAALAGAQGHTSTLTGIAHLRGHETDRLAALATQIRLLGGDAEESDDGLVIRPAPLHGAALRSYADHRMATFAAIIGLSVDGVSLDDVECTSKTLPGFTDLWAAMLATSGEGGAGPTASHREPAAPGDGA
;
A
#
# COMPACT_ATOMS: atom_id res chain seq x y z
N ALA A 1 -4.28 -26.64 -10.76
CA ALA A 1 -4.54 -27.68 -11.77
C ALA A 1 -3.28 -28.08 -12.53
N ALA A 2 -2.58 -27.17 -13.23
CA ALA A 2 -1.41 -27.49 -14.06
C ALA A 2 -0.28 -28.26 -13.34
N LEU A 3 -0.14 -28.07 -12.02
CA LEU A 3 0.84 -28.78 -11.21
C LEU A 3 0.37 -30.14 -10.67
N GLY A 4 -0.87 -30.58 -10.97
CA GLY A 4 -1.42 -31.87 -10.52
C GLY A 4 -2.39 -31.81 -9.34
N ALA A 5 -2.70 -30.62 -8.79
CA ALA A 5 -3.78 -30.47 -7.83
C ALA A 5 -5.16 -30.59 -8.50
N ASP A 6 -6.10 -31.29 -7.85
CA ASP A 6 -7.52 -31.29 -8.23
C ASP A 6 -8.13 -29.94 -7.86
N VAL A 7 -8.68 -29.23 -8.84
CA VAL A 7 -9.36 -27.95 -8.64
C VAL A 7 -10.75 -28.07 -9.23
N THR A 8 -11.76 -28.12 -8.37
CA THR A 8 -13.16 -28.18 -8.77
C THR A 8 -13.81 -26.82 -8.55
N HIS A 9 -14.29 -26.18 -9.62
CA HIS A 9 -15.12 -24.98 -9.51
C HIS A 9 -16.54 -25.40 -9.08
N LEU A 10 -17.03 -24.80 -7.99
CA LEU A 10 -18.37 -25.07 -7.45
C LEU A 10 -19.38 -23.99 -7.85
N GLY A 11 -18.90 -22.93 -8.51
CA GLY A 11 -19.67 -21.86 -9.11
C GLY A 11 -19.09 -21.46 -10.46
N GLU A 12 -19.03 -20.16 -10.73
CA GLU A 12 -18.46 -19.64 -11.97
C GLU A 12 -16.98 -20.02 -12.11
N PRO A 13 -16.54 -20.61 -13.24
CA PRO A 13 -15.14 -20.92 -13.49
C PRO A 13 -14.26 -19.67 -13.34
N GLY A 14 -13.16 -19.80 -12.60
CA GLY A 14 -12.26 -18.69 -12.27
C GLY A 14 -12.62 -17.90 -11.01
N PHE A 15 -13.80 -18.14 -10.41
CA PHE A 15 -14.25 -17.45 -9.21
C PHE A 15 -14.52 -18.41 -8.04
N LEU A 16 -14.66 -17.84 -6.84
CA LEU A 16 -15.15 -18.56 -5.65
C LEU A 16 -16.66 -18.85 -5.78
N PRO A 17 -17.15 -19.95 -5.19
CA PRO A 17 -16.41 -20.96 -4.43
C PRO A 17 -15.74 -22.02 -5.33
N PHE A 18 -14.56 -22.50 -4.89
CA PHE A 18 -13.88 -23.65 -5.48
C PHE A 18 -13.29 -24.55 -4.39
N ARG A 19 -13.04 -25.82 -4.73
CA ARG A 19 -12.40 -26.82 -3.86
C ARG A 19 -11.04 -27.17 -4.42
N VAL A 20 -10.01 -27.19 -3.57
CA VAL A 20 -8.67 -27.70 -3.90
C VAL A 20 -8.47 -29.03 -3.18
N GLY A 21 -8.23 -30.08 -3.95
CA GLY A 21 -7.91 -31.43 -3.47
C GLY A 21 -6.47 -31.83 -3.79
N PRO A 22 -5.99 -32.94 -3.20
CA PRO A 22 -4.62 -33.43 -3.38
C PRO A 22 -4.33 -33.90 -4.82
N GLY A 23 -5.35 -34.06 -5.67
CA GLY A 23 -5.21 -34.60 -7.02
C GLY A 23 -4.65 -36.02 -6.99
N ASP A 24 -3.73 -36.31 -7.90
CA ASP A 24 -3.02 -37.59 -8.03
C ASP A 24 -1.69 -37.65 -7.23
N GLY A 25 -1.43 -36.61 -6.43
CA GLY A 25 -0.19 -36.45 -5.67
C GLY A 25 1.06 -36.15 -6.52
N ALA A 26 0.93 -35.79 -7.80
CA ALA A 26 2.07 -35.45 -8.67
C ALA A 26 2.93 -34.32 -8.07
N LEU A 27 2.31 -33.34 -7.41
CA LEU A 27 2.99 -32.27 -6.67
C LEU A 27 4.04 -32.78 -5.66
N LEU A 28 3.74 -33.88 -4.97
CA LEU A 28 4.62 -34.44 -3.94
C LEU A 28 5.76 -35.30 -4.53
N ARG A 29 5.74 -35.52 -5.84
CA ARG A 29 6.73 -36.31 -6.58
C ARG A 29 7.48 -35.48 -7.62
N ALA A 30 7.13 -34.21 -7.77
CA ALA A 30 7.71 -33.34 -8.79
C ALA A 30 9.17 -33.02 -8.45
N GLU A 31 10.06 -33.33 -9.38
CA GLU A 31 11.46 -32.91 -9.36
C GLU A 31 11.64 -31.73 -10.32
N GLY A 32 12.19 -30.61 -9.84
CA GLY A 32 12.47 -29.43 -10.66
C GLY A 32 11.23 -28.83 -11.31
N THR A 33 10.21 -28.48 -10.52
CA THR A 33 8.95 -27.89 -11.03
C THR A 33 9.24 -26.60 -11.79
N ARG A 34 8.73 -26.49 -13.02
CA ARG A 34 8.78 -25.26 -13.83
C ARG A 34 7.38 -24.79 -14.13
N MET A 35 7.15 -23.49 -14.00
CA MET A 35 5.83 -22.92 -14.21
C MET A 35 5.89 -21.54 -14.82
N ALA A 36 4.96 -21.32 -15.73
CA ALA A 36 4.67 -20.03 -16.31
C ALA A 36 3.29 -19.56 -15.81
N VAL A 37 3.18 -18.30 -15.42
CA VAL A 37 1.91 -17.72 -14.95
C VAL A 37 1.75 -16.30 -15.50
N ASP A 38 0.55 -15.94 -15.94
CA ASP A 38 0.26 -14.55 -16.23
C ASP A 38 0.04 -13.79 -14.92
N GLY A 39 0.99 -12.94 -14.55
CA GLY A 39 0.97 -12.11 -13.35
C GLY A 39 0.36 -10.73 -13.54
N SER A 40 -0.08 -10.38 -14.76
CA SER A 40 -0.48 -9.01 -15.14
C SER A 40 -1.64 -8.47 -14.31
N ALA A 41 -2.53 -9.35 -13.85
CA ALA A 41 -3.64 -8.96 -13.00
C ALA A 41 -3.26 -8.81 -11.52
N SER A 42 -2.23 -9.51 -11.02
CA SER A 42 -1.85 -9.49 -9.61
C SER A 42 -0.50 -10.14 -9.32
N SER A 43 0.36 -9.46 -8.56
CA SER A 43 1.57 -10.06 -7.99
C SER A 43 1.28 -11.19 -7.00
N GLN A 44 0.07 -11.27 -6.43
CA GLN A 44 -0.28 -12.31 -5.47
C GLN A 44 -0.16 -13.72 -6.08
N PHE A 45 -0.39 -13.85 -7.39
CA PHE A 45 -0.19 -15.13 -8.10
C PHE A 45 1.28 -15.54 -8.07
N VAL A 46 2.19 -14.59 -8.30
CA VAL A 46 3.63 -14.83 -8.23
C VAL A 46 4.03 -15.15 -6.79
N SER A 47 3.68 -14.30 -5.82
CA SER A 47 4.03 -14.48 -4.40
C SER A 47 3.55 -15.81 -3.83
N ALA A 48 2.29 -16.20 -4.09
CA ALA A 48 1.74 -17.46 -3.60
C ALA A 48 2.52 -18.68 -4.15
N LEU A 49 2.91 -18.62 -5.43
CA LEU A 49 3.71 -19.68 -6.05
C LEU A 49 5.14 -19.71 -5.51
N LEU A 50 5.77 -18.56 -5.26
CA LEU A 50 7.09 -18.52 -4.61
C LEU A 50 7.06 -19.13 -3.21
N LEU A 51 6.04 -18.82 -2.41
CA LEU A 51 5.85 -19.43 -1.08
C LEU A 51 5.65 -20.95 -1.18
N LEU A 52 4.85 -21.41 -2.14
CA LEU A 52 4.65 -22.83 -2.42
C LEU A 52 5.97 -23.52 -2.80
N GLY A 53 6.81 -22.86 -3.60
CA GLY A 53 8.07 -23.40 -4.09
C GLY A 53 9.00 -23.93 -3.01
N ALA A 54 8.98 -23.33 -1.81
CA ALA A 54 9.79 -23.77 -0.69
C ALA A 54 9.49 -25.22 -0.25
N ILE A 55 8.21 -25.62 -0.27
CA ILE A 55 7.78 -26.94 0.23
C ILE A 55 7.70 -28.01 -0.85
N LEU A 56 7.91 -27.66 -2.12
CA LEU A 56 7.95 -28.64 -3.21
C LEU A 56 9.27 -29.42 -3.17
N PRO A 57 9.27 -30.76 -3.31
CA PRO A 57 10.49 -31.58 -3.16
C PRO A 57 11.66 -31.16 -4.06
N GLY A 58 11.37 -30.70 -5.28
CA GLY A 58 12.36 -30.20 -6.24
C GLY A 58 12.44 -28.68 -6.37
N GLY A 59 11.80 -27.92 -5.47
CA GLY A 59 11.68 -26.48 -5.59
C GLY A 59 10.76 -26.03 -6.72
N LEU A 60 10.90 -24.76 -7.12
CA LEU A 60 10.12 -24.13 -8.19
C LEU A 60 10.97 -23.15 -8.99
N GLU A 61 10.92 -23.26 -10.32
CA GLU A 61 11.27 -22.18 -11.25
C GLU A 61 9.97 -21.53 -11.77
N LEU A 62 9.84 -20.22 -11.57
CA LEU A 62 8.65 -19.46 -11.92
C LEU A 62 8.97 -18.32 -12.87
N THR A 63 8.34 -18.32 -14.04
CA THR A 63 8.49 -17.27 -15.06
C THR A 63 7.15 -16.60 -15.35
N PRO A 64 6.93 -15.34 -14.95
CA PRO A 64 5.74 -14.63 -15.36
C PRO A 64 5.74 -14.37 -16.87
N THR A 65 4.61 -14.61 -17.52
CA THR A 65 4.47 -14.47 -18.98
C THR A 65 4.08 -13.06 -19.43
N GLY A 66 3.72 -12.19 -18.48
CA GLY A 66 3.35 -10.79 -18.71
C GLY A 66 3.93 -9.89 -17.61
N PRO A 67 3.67 -8.57 -17.68
CA PRO A 67 4.11 -7.63 -16.66
C PRO A 67 3.61 -8.05 -15.28
N VAL A 68 4.38 -7.75 -14.24
CA VAL A 68 3.95 -8.02 -12.85
C VAL A 68 3.83 -6.69 -12.13
N PRO A 69 2.61 -6.26 -11.74
CA PRO A 69 2.45 -5.05 -10.96
C PRO A 69 2.98 -5.28 -9.53
N SER A 70 3.27 -4.20 -8.79
CA SER A 70 3.62 -4.28 -7.37
C SER A 70 4.79 -5.25 -7.08
N LEU A 71 5.90 -5.14 -7.82
CA LEU A 71 7.07 -6.01 -7.64
C LEU A 71 7.66 -5.92 -6.22
N THR A 72 7.42 -4.81 -5.52
CA THR A 72 7.72 -4.63 -4.09
C THR A 72 7.16 -5.76 -3.23
N HIS A 73 5.94 -6.23 -3.49
CA HIS A 73 5.32 -7.35 -2.76
C HIS A 73 5.96 -8.71 -3.11
N VAL A 74 6.45 -8.87 -4.35
CA VAL A 74 7.25 -10.03 -4.73
C VAL A 74 8.60 -10.00 -4.00
N GLY A 75 9.24 -8.83 -3.94
CA GLY A 75 10.47 -8.60 -3.17
C GLY A 75 10.30 -8.92 -1.68
N MET A 76 9.20 -8.47 -1.08
CA MET A 76 8.82 -8.80 0.31
C MET A 76 8.69 -10.31 0.52
N THR A 77 8.08 -11.01 -0.46
CA THR A 77 7.94 -12.47 -0.42
C THR A 77 9.30 -13.17 -0.46
N VAL A 78 10.20 -12.72 -1.35
CA VAL A 78 11.56 -13.25 -1.46
C VAL A 78 12.37 -12.99 -0.19
N ALA A 79 12.28 -11.79 0.37
CA ALA A 79 12.94 -11.44 1.63
C ALA A 79 12.45 -12.35 2.78
N THR A 80 11.13 -12.52 2.91
CA THR A 80 10.52 -13.40 3.91
C THR A 80 11.01 -14.85 3.78
N LEU A 81 11.07 -15.38 2.55
CA LEU A 81 11.61 -16.73 2.31
C LEU A 81 13.06 -16.86 2.78
N ARG A 82 13.90 -15.87 2.44
CA ARG A 82 15.32 -15.85 2.83
C ARG A 82 15.51 -15.75 4.34
N GLU A 83 14.73 -14.90 5.01
CA GLU A 83 14.73 -14.80 6.48
C GLU A 83 14.37 -16.12 7.16
N ARG A 84 13.51 -16.93 6.52
CA ARG A 84 13.17 -18.27 6.99
C ARG A 84 14.12 -19.36 6.50
N GLY A 85 15.27 -18.98 5.93
CA GLY A 85 16.34 -19.88 5.53
C GLY A 85 16.09 -20.61 4.21
N ILE A 86 15.14 -20.14 3.40
CA ILE A 86 14.89 -20.66 2.05
C ILE A 86 15.72 -19.87 1.05
N ALA A 87 16.57 -20.56 0.29
CA ALA A 87 17.32 -19.92 -0.79
C ALA A 87 16.40 -19.59 -1.96
N VAL A 88 16.53 -18.38 -2.49
CA VAL A 88 15.80 -17.90 -3.67
C VAL A 88 16.77 -17.19 -4.59
N ASP A 89 16.88 -17.69 -5.82
CA ASP A 89 17.61 -17.00 -6.89
C ASP A 89 16.64 -16.05 -7.58
N GLU A 90 17.07 -14.80 -7.70
CA GLU A 90 16.28 -13.77 -8.36
C GLU A 90 16.66 -13.64 -9.85
N PRO A 91 15.74 -13.14 -10.67
CA PRO A 91 16.01 -12.81 -12.05
C PRO A 91 17.21 -11.86 -12.21
N ALA A 92 17.90 -11.94 -13.34
CA ALA A 92 18.94 -10.97 -13.67
C ALA A 92 18.37 -9.54 -13.70
N LEU A 93 19.18 -8.57 -13.26
CA LEU A 93 18.82 -7.15 -13.33
C LEU A 93 18.51 -6.76 -14.78
N GLY A 94 17.37 -6.11 -14.99
CA GLY A 94 16.92 -5.69 -16.33
C GLY A 94 16.22 -6.78 -17.14
N ALA A 95 15.97 -7.97 -16.60
CA ALA A 95 15.15 -8.97 -17.26
C ALA A 95 13.72 -8.43 -17.52
N GLY A 96 13.33 -8.47 -18.79
CA GLY A 96 12.00 -8.08 -19.25
C GLY A 96 10.95 -9.16 -18.94
N ASP A 97 9.70 -8.85 -19.30
CA ASP A 97 8.59 -9.79 -19.18
C ASP A 97 8.85 -11.06 -19.99
N GLY A 98 8.48 -12.23 -19.45
CA GLY A 98 8.75 -13.53 -20.08
C GLY A 98 10.20 -14.04 -19.95
N GLU A 99 11.15 -13.20 -19.54
CA GLU A 99 12.54 -13.59 -19.25
C GLU A 99 12.82 -13.64 -17.75
N ARG A 100 12.00 -12.94 -16.97
CA ARG A 100 12.10 -12.85 -15.53
C ARG A 100 11.77 -14.19 -14.86
N THR A 101 12.78 -14.89 -14.35
CA THR A 101 12.58 -16.19 -13.68
C THR A 101 13.14 -16.18 -12.27
N TRP A 102 12.28 -16.50 -11.29
CA TRP A 102 12.70 -16.78 -9.92
C TRP A 102 12.89 -18.28 -9.73
N ARG A 103 13.92 -18.67 -8.98
CA ARG A 103 14.10 -20.06 -8.54
C ARG A 103 14.02 -20.12 -7.02
N VAL A 104 13.00 -20.79 -6.49
CA VAL A 104 12.89 -21.12 -5.07
C VAL A 104 13.46 -22.52 -4.86
N HIS A 105 14.47 -22.65 -4.01
CA HIS A 105 15.06 -23.93 -3.67
C HIS A 105 14.21 -24.66 -2.62
N PRO A 106 14.13 -26.00 -2.68
CA PRO A 106 13.36 -26.78 -1.72
C PRO A 106 13.96 -26.61 -0.32
N GLY A 107 13.11 -26.46 0.69
CA GLY A 107 13.54 -26.33 2.07
C GLY A 107 12.38 -26.24 3.05
N ARG A 108 12.65 -26.60 4.30
CA ARG A 108 11.69 -26.40 5.38
C ARG A 108 11.92 -25.03 6.01
N PRO A 109 10.94 -24.10 5.96
CA PRO A 109 11.10 -22.78 6.59
C PRO A 109 11.41 -22.93 8.08
N ARG A 110 12.37 -22.15 8.57
CA ARG A 110 12.72 -22.10 10.00
C ARG A 110 11.62 -21.40 10.79
N GLY A 111 11.28 -21.93 11.96
CA GLY A 111 10.45 -21.20 12.93
C GLY A 111 11.21 -20.05 13.60
N GLY A 112 10.51 -19.27 14.41
CA GLY A 112 11.09 -18.18 15.21
C GLY A 112 10.13 -17.01 15.36
N GLU A 113 10.54 -16.01 16.12
CA GLU A 113 9.80 -14.77 16.30
C GLU A 113 10.12 -13.77 15.18
N VAL A 114 9.14 -12.94 14.82
CA VAL A 114 9.31 -11.82 13.88
C VAL A 114 8.53 -10.64 14.41
N ALA A 115 9.18 -9.47 14.42
CA ALA A 115 8.49 -8.22 14.65
C ALA A 115 7.76 -7.83 13.36
N ILE A 116 6.45 -7.67 13.43
CA ILE A 116 5.66 -7.18 12.30
C ILE A 116 5.77 -5.66 12.26
N GLU A 117 6.24 -5.12 11.14
CA GLU A 117 6.31 -3.69 10.91
C GLU A 117 4.91 -3.05 10.93
N PRO A 118 4.79 -1.75 11.27
CA PRO A 118 3.56 -1.02 11.01
C PRO A 118 3.20 -1.07 9.52
N ASP A 119 1.92 -1.05 9.20
CA ASP A 119 1.45 -0.94 7.81
C ASP A 119 1.73 0.47 7.27
N LEU A 120 2.76 0.59 6.45
CA LEU A 120 3.21 1.88 5.92
C LEU A 120 2.23 2.44 4.88
N SER A 121 1.40 1.59 4.28
CA SER A 121 0.37 2.00 3.33
C SER A 121 -0.81 2.63 4.06
N ASN A 122 -1.20 2.11 5.24
CA ASN A 122 -2.18 2.72 6.15
C ASN A 122 -1.65 3.94 6.90
N ALA A 123 -0.32 4.12 7.01
CA ALA A 123 0.25 5.35 7.54
C ALA A 123 0.00 6.57 6.61
N GLY A 124 -0.17 6.31 5.30
CA GLY A 124 -0.33 7.32 4.26
C GLY A 124 -1.43 8.36 4.54
N PRO A 125 -2.68 7.96 4.79
CA PRO A 125 -3.77 8.89 5.11
C PRO A 125 -3.46 9.84 6.28
N PHE A 126 -2.82 9.34 7.34
CA PHE A 126 -2.45 10.17 8.50
C PHE A 126 -1.35 11.17 8.14
N LEU A 127 -0.33 10.74 7.40
CA LEU A 127 0.72 11.63 6.91
C LEU A 127 0.17 12.68 5.94
N ALA A 128 -0.77 12.29 5.06
CA ALA A 128 -1.48 13.16 4.14
C ALA A 128 -2.28 14.25 4.87
N ALA A 129 -2.82 13.95 6.05
CA ALA A 129 -3.54 14.95 6.87
C ALA A 129 -2.65 16.16 7.23
N ALA A 130 -1.35 15.94 7.50
CA ALA A 130 -0.41 17.04 7.76
C ALA A 130 -0.26 17.98 6.55
N LEU A 131 -0.19 17.40 5.34
CA LEU A 131 -0.08 18.13 4.08
C LEU A 131 -1.32 18.98 3.83
N VAL A 132 -2.50 18.40 4.02
CA VAL A 132 -3.80 19.03 3.74
C VAL A 132 -4.16 20.10 4.77
N ALA A 133 -4.07 19.78 6.06
CA ALA A 133 -4.51 20.68 7.12
C ALA A 133 -3.48 21.77 7.46
N GLY A 134 -2.22 21.60 7.05
CA GLY A 134 -1.13 22.49 7.44
C GLY A 134 -0.69 22.22 8.88
N GLY A 135 0.27 21.32 9.05
CA GLY A 135 0.77 20.93 10.37
C GLY A 135 1.78 19.82 10.28
N ARG A 136 1.89 19.02 11.34
CA ARG A 136 2.85 17.92 11.44
C ARG A 136 2.16 16.67 11.96
N VAL A 137 2.40 15.54 11.30
CA VAL A 137 2.02 14.20 11.78
C VAL A 137 3.27 13.33 11.81
N SER A 138 3.41 12.55 12.89
CA SER A 138 4.54 11.65 13.08
C SER A 138 4.05 10.23 13.31
N VAL A 139 4.62 9.27 12.56
CA VAL A 139 4.33 7.84 12.63
C VAL A 139 5.53 7.14 13.27
N PRO A 140 5.37 6.54 14.47
CA PRO A 140 6.46 5.87 15.17
C PRO A 140 6.74 4.50 14.55
N HIS A 141 7.88 3.92 14.95
CA HIS A 141 8.33 2.58 14.54
C HIS A 141 8.47 2.41 13.02
N TRP A 142 8.79 3.49 12.31
CA TRP A 142 9.13 3.43 10.90
C TRP A 142 10.45 2.66 10.72
N PRO A 143 10.46 1.59 9.92
CA PRO A 143 11.66 0.78 9.73
C PRO A 143 12.75 1.56 8.97
N ALA A 144 14.01 1.36 9.34
CA ALA A 144 15.13 2.00 8.64
C ALA A 144 15.29 1.48 7.19
N ALA A 145 15.00 0.20 7.00
CA ALA A 145 14.92 -0.47 5.70
C ALA A 145 13.69 -1.39 5.70
N THR A 146 12.94 -1.38 4.61
CA THR A 146 11.72 -2.17 4.45
C THR A 146 11.49 -2.50 2.97
N THR A 147 10.64 -3.49 2.72
CA THR A 147 10.14 -3.84 1.38
C THR A 147 8.70 -3.37 1.16
N GLN A 148 8.07 -2.73 2.15
CA GLN A 148 6.69 -2.26 2.04
C GLN A 148 6.56 -1.11 1.05
N ALA A 149 5.54 -1.18 0.20
CA ALA A 149 5.22 -0.15 -0.79
C ALA A 149 5.00 1.24 -0.15
N GLY A 150 4.37 1.29 1.04
CA GLY A 150 4.13 2.52 1.78
C GLY A 150 5.39 3.31 2.15
N ASP A 151 6.58 2.71 2.06
CA ASP A 151 7.82 3.45 2.24
C ASP A 151 8.05 4.57 1.21
N ALA A 152 7.36 4.49 0.06
CA ALA A 152 7.35 5.52 -0.96
C ALA A 152 6.76 6.86 -0.48
N TRP A 153 6.08 6.93 0.66
CA TRP A 153 5.63 8.21 1.24
C TRP A 153 6.78 9.18 1.49
N ARG A 154 7.99 8.67 1.76
CA ARG A 154 9.21 9.48 1.92
C ARG A 154 9.55 10.30 0.69
N GLU A 155 9.16 9.83 -0.49
CA GLU A 155 9.45 10.47 -1.78
C GLU A 155 8.21 11.13 -2.39
N LEU A 156 7.03 10.53 -2.22
CA LEU A 156 5.78 11.03 -2.80
C LEU A 156 5.30 12.32 -2.12
N LEU A 157 5.33 12.39 -0.78
CA LEU A 157 4.82 13.56 -0.06
C LEU A 157 5.62 14.85 -0.34
N PRO A 158 6.97 14.82 -0.44
CA PRO A 158 7.72 16.00 -0.86
C PRO A 158 7.36 16.50 -2.26
N ARG A 159 7.07 15.60 -3.20
CA ARG A 159 6.64 15.94 -4.57
C ARG A 159 5.23 16.55 -4.63
N LEU A 160 4.44 16.37 -3.57
CA LEU A 160 3.11 16.94 -3.39
C LEU A 160 3.12 18.25 -2.56
N GLY A 161 4.30 18.78 -2.22
CA GLY A 161 4.47 20.03 -1.48
C GLY A 161 4.67 19.88 0.02
N GLY A 162 4.84 18.65 0.52
CA GLY A 162 5.19 18.38 1.91
C GLY A 162 6.69 18.40 2.19
N GLU A 163 7.05 18.20 3.46
CA GLU A 163 8.40 17.89 3.92
C GLU A 163 8.34 16.60 4.71
N VAL A 164 9.33 15.71 4.50
CA VAL A 164 9.40 14.43 5.23
C VAL A 164 10.77 14.25 5.85
N THR A 165 10.80 13.87 7.12
CA THR A 165 12.02 13.53 7.86
C THR A 165 11.85 12.18 8.56
N LEU A 166 12.90 11.36 8.54
CA LEU A 166 12.98 10.10 9.28
C LEU A 166 14.14 10.20 10.27
N THR A 167 13.83 10.22 11.56
CA THR A 167 14.84 10.28 12.63
C THR A 167 14.47 9.24 13.69
N ASP A 168 15.41 8.36 14.02
CA ASP A 168 15.26 7.35 15.09
C ASP A 168 13.96 6.52 15.02
N GLY A 169 13.56 6.13 13.81
CA GLY A 169 12.34 5.34 13.57
C GLY A 169 11.04 6.14 13.70
N LEU A 170 11.10 7.47 13.71
CA LEU A 170 9.93 8.34 13.67
C LEU A 170 9.87 9.03 12.29
N LEU A 171 8.93 8.61 11.45
CA LEU A 171 8.67 9.31 10.20
C LEU A 171 7.76 10.50 10.47
N THR A 172 8.18 11.69 10.08
CA THR A 172 7.42 12.92 10.26
C THR A 172 7.11 13.53 8.90
N ALA A 173 5.84 13.74 8.61
CA ALA A 173 5.38 14.60 7.52
C ALA A 173 4.98 15.97 8.06
N HIS A 174 5.42 17.02 7.37
CA HIS A 174 5.05 18.41 7.62
C HIS A 174 4.44 19.02 6.36
N GLY A 175 3.45 19.87 6.53
CA GLY A 175 2.71 20.49 5.44
C GLY A 175 2.25 21.90 5.76
N THR A 176 1.93 22.66 4.72
CA THR A 176 1.50 24.06 4.83
C THR A 176 0.06 24.30 4.39
N GLY A 177 -0.68 23.23 4.03
CA GLY A 177 -1.98 23.31 3.36
C GLY A 177 -1.88 23.65 1.86
N ARG A 178 -0.68 23.96 1.36
CA ARG A 178 -0.42 24.21 -0.06
C ARG A 178 0.11 22.95 -0.70
N LEU A 179 -0.63 22.44 -1.69
CA LEU A 179 -0.31 21.21 -2.40
C LEU A 179 0.15 21.53 -3.82
N THR A 180 1.04 20.70 -4.36
CA THR A 180 1.43 20.74 -5.78
C THR A 180 0.91 19.53 -6.53
N GLY A 181 0.68 19.68 -7.83
CA GLY A 181 0.36 18.55 -8.69
C GLY A 181 1.53 17.57 -8.82
N ILE A 182 1.23 16.31 -9.12
CA ILE A 182 2.22 15.24 -9.27
C ILE A 182 2.03 14.49 -10.58
N HIS A 183 3.13 14.18 -11.26
CA HIS A 183 3.16 13.24 -12.38
C HIS A 183 4.01 12.04 -11.97
N THR A 184 3.38 10.88 -11.73
CA THR A 184 4.11 9.74 -11.17
C THR A 184 3.57 8.41 -11.66
N ASP A 185 4.51 7.51 -11.92
CA ASP A 185 4.26 6.08 -12.05
C ASP A 185 4.04 5.49 -10.65
N LEU A 186 3.00 4.69 -10.48
CA LEU A 186 2.65 3.99 -9.24
C LEU A 186 2.57 2.47 -9.44
N SER A 187 3.17 1.92 -10.50
CA SER A 187 3.14 0.47 -10.81
C SER A 187 3.62 -0.40 -9.67
N ASP A 188 4.66 0.03 -8.95
CA ASP A 188 5.22 -0.67 -7.80
C ASP A 188 4.49 -0.43 -6.47
N VAL A 189 3.63 0.59 -6.43
CA VAL A 189 3.01 1.10 -5.20
C VAL A 189 1.53 1.43 -5.41
N GLY A 190 0.85 0.67 -6.27
CA GLY A 190 -0.50 0.99 -6.75
C GLY A 190 -1.53 1.12 -5.63
N GLU A 191 -1.34 0.41 -4.52
CA GLU A 191 -2.19 0.54 -3.34
C GLU A 191 -2.17 1.92 -2.67
N LEU A 192 -1.16 2.75 -2.93
CA LEU A 192 -1.09 4.14 -2.44
C LEU A 192 -1.93 5.11 -3.27
N ALA A 193 -2.36 4.69 -4.47
CA ALA A 193 -3.02 5.57 -5.44
C ALA A 193 -4.27 6.29 -4.90
N PRO A 194 -5.16 5.68 -4.07
CA PRO A 194 -6.30 6.41 -3.50
C PRO A 194 -5.88 7.61 -2.64
N THR A 195 -4.86 7.46 -1.79
CA THR A 195 -4.33 8.56 -0.98
C THR A 195 -3.66 9.62 -1.85
N VAL A 196 -2.89 9.22 -2.86
CA VAL A 196 -2.28 10.15 -3.82
C VAL A 196 -3.35 10.91 -4.62
N ALA A 197 -4.42 10.22 -5.04
CA ALA A 197 -5.54 10.82 -5.77
C ALA A 197 -6.32 11.83 -4.92
N ALA A 198 -6.46 11.59 -3.61
CA ALA A 198 -7.05 12.58 -2.70
C ALA A 198 -6.23 13.88 -2.66
N LEU A 199 -4.91 13.75 -2.47
CA LEU A 199 -3.98 14.89 -2.48
C LEU A 199 -3.98 15.60 -3.85
N ALA A 200 -4.00 14.84 -4.95
CA ALA A 200 -4.06 15.37 -6.30
C ALA A 200 -5.37 16.13 -6.60
N ALA A 201 -6.52 15.65 -6.11
CA ALA A 201 -7.80 16.33 -6.25
C ALA A 201 -7.80 17.66 -5.49
N LEU A 202 -7.26 17.68 -4.27
CA LEU A 202 -7.09 18.91 -3.48
C LEU A 202 -6.09 19.87 -4.13
N ALA A 203 -5.00 19.37 -4.72
CA ALA A 203 -4.08 20.18 -5.52
C ALA A 203 -4.76 20.75 -6.78
N GLY A 204 -5.69 20.00 -7.39
CA GLY A 204 -6.57 20.44 -8.48
C GLY A 204 -7.42 21.65 -8.08
N ALA A 205 -8.00 21.63 -6.89
CA ALA A 205 -8.71 22.79 -6.32
C ALA A 205 -7.80 24.01 -6.12
N GLN A 206 -6.48 23.79 -6.01
CA GLN A 206 -5.45 24.84 -5.90
C GLN A 206 -4.84 25.22 -7.26
N GLY A 207 -5.35 24.71 -8.38
CA GLY A 207 -4.91 25.08 -9.72
C GLY A 207 -3.85 24.18 -10.35
N HIS A 208 -3.57 23.00 -9.77
CA HIS A 208 -2.53 22.10 -10.26
C HIS A 208 -3.09 20.87 -11.01
N THR A 209 -2.36 20.39 -12.02
CA THR A 209 -2.69 19.14 -12.73
C THR A 209 -1.86 17.99 -12.18
N SER A 210 -2.45 16.80 -12.10
CA SER A 210 -1.74 15.56 -11.75
C SER A 210 -2.02 14.44 -12.76
N THR A 211 -1.06 13.51 -12.87
CA THR A 211 -1.16 12.30 -13.70
C THR A 211 -0.60 11.12 -12.92
N LEU A 212 -1.43 10.10 -12.73
CA LEU A 212 -1.06 8.85 -12.06
C LEU A 212 -1.09 7.73 -13.11
N THR A 213 0.02 7.02 -13.30
CA THR A 213 0.18 5.97 -14.31
C THR A 213 0.66 4.64 -13.70
N GLY A 214 0.74 3.58 -14.49
CA GLY A 214 1.20 2.25 -14.06
C GLY A 214 0.17 1.47 -13.25
N ILE A 215 -1.07 1.94 -13.20
CA ILE A 215 -2.10 1.44 -12.25
C ILE A 215 -3.31 0.81 -12.95
N ALA A 216 -3.18 0.35 -14.19
CA ALA A 216 -4.25 -0.41 -14.87
C ALA A 216 -4.80 -1.59 -14.02
N HIS A 217 -3.93 -2.27 -13.26
CA HIS A 217 -4.29 -3.43 -12.43
C HIS A 217 -5.27 -3.08 -11.29
N LEU A 218 -5.40 -1.80 -10.90
CA LEU A 218 -6.35 -1.34 -9.87
C LEU A 218 -7.82 -1.54 -10.25
N ARG A 219 -8.11 -1.86 -11.52
CA ARG A 219 -9.46 -2.23 -11.97
C ARG A 219 -9.95 -3.56 -11.39
N GLY A 220 -9.02 -4.47 -11.09
CA GLY A 220 -9.30 -5.80 -10.54
C GLY A 220 -9.18 -5.90 -9.02
N HIS A 221 -9.08 -4.77 -8.32
CA HIS A 221 -8.98 -4.71 -6.86
C HIS A 221 -10.36 -4.86 -6.19
N GLU A 222 -10.48 -4.50 -4.91
CA GLU A 222 -11.72 -4.55 -4.12
C GLU A 222 -12.94 -3.97 -4.84
N THR A 223 -12.69 -2.90 -5.60
CA THR A 223 -13.56 -2.32 -6.60
C THR A 223 -12.69 -1.96 -7.81
N ASP A 224 -13.29 -1.59 -8.94
CA ASP A 224 -12.54 -0.83 -9.93
C ASP A 224 -12.19 0.54 -9.31
N ARG A 225 -10.97 0.63 -8.76
CA ARG A 225 -10.52 1.82 -8.02
C ARG A 225 -10.34 3.02 -8.94
N LEU A 226 -9.98 2.81 -10.20
CA LEU A 226 -9.84 3.92 -11.16
C LEU A 226 -11.21 4.53 -11.43
N ALA A 227 -12.20 3.68 -11.71
CA ALA A 227 -13.59 4.11 -11.91
C ALA A 227 -14.21 4.72 -10.67
N ALA A 228 -13.96 4.13 -9.50
CA ALA A 228 -14.44 4.67 -8.23
C ALA A 228 -13.84 6.06 -7.96
N LEU A 229 -12.52 6.22 -8.02
CA LEU A 229 -11.85 7.50 -7.77
C LEU A 229 -12.29 8.58 -8.75
N ALA A 230 -12.31 8.31 -10.05
CA ALA A 230 -12.75 9.30 -11.04
C ALA A 230 -14.21 9.71 -10.83
N THR A 231 -15.08 8.75 -10.48
CA THR A 231 -16.49 9.04 -10.17
C THR A 231 -16.64 9.87 -8.91
N GLN A 232 -15.95 9.52 -7.82
CA GLN A 232 -16.02 10.25 -6.55
C GLN A 232 -15.44 11.66 -6.68
N ILE A 233 -14.34 11.85 -7.42
CA ILE A 233 -13.76 13.18 -7.68
C ILE A 233 -14.74 14.05 -8.49
N ARG A 234 -15.36 13.51 -9.55
CA ARG A 234 -16.38 14.24 -10.32
C ARG A 234 -17.61 14.58 -9.48
N LEU A 235 -18.01 13.70 -8.56
CA LEU A 235 -19.11 13.96 -7.64
C LEU A 235 -18.83 15.11 -6.67
N LEU A 236 -17.56 15.33 -6.32
CA LEU A 236 -17.09 16.50 -5.58
C LEU A 236 -16.98 17.76 -6.45
N GLY A 237 -17.35 17.72 -7.74
CA GLY A 237 -17.20 18.82 -8.69
C GLY A 237 -15.83 18.92 -9.35
N GLY A 238 -14.91 18.02 -9.03
CA GLY A 238 -13.57 17.97 -9.62
C GLY A 238 -13.54 17.47 -11.06
N ASP A 239 -12.40 17.67 -11.74
CA ASP A 239 -12.13 17.14 -13.07
C ASP A 239 -11.16 15.95 -12.97
N ALA A 240 -11.70 14.75 -13.14
CA ALA A 240 -10.94 13.52 -13.19
C ALA A 240 -11.38 12.65 -14.38
N GLU A 241 -10.39 12.18 -15.11
CA GLU A 241 -10.52 11.30 -16.27
C GLU A 241 -9.69 10.05 -16.06
N GLU A 242 -10.29 8.89 -16.35
CA GLU A 242 -9.55 7.64 -16.43
C GLU A 242 -8.84 7.54 -17.77
N SER A 243 -7.61 7.03 -17.74
CA SER A 243 -6.94 6.50 -18.91
C SER A 243 -6.91 4.97 -18.85
N ASP A 244 -6.35 4.35 -19.88
CA ASP A 244 -6.15 2.90 -19.91
C ASP A 244 -5.27 2.41 -18.75
N ASP A 245 -4.37 3.27 -18.23
CA ASP A 245 -3.34 2.92 -17.24
C ASP A 245 -3.33 3.83 -15.99
N GLY A 246 -4.39 4.62 -15.77
CA GLY A 246 -4.53 5.38 -14.53
C GLY A 246 -5.47 6.56 -14.60
N LEU A 247 -5.06 7.70 -14.03
CA LEU A 247 -5.90 8.86 -13.80
C LEU A 247 -5.20 10.17 -14.19
N VAL A 248 -5.95 11.05 -14.85
CA VAL A 248 -5.59 12.46 -15.03
C VAL A 248 -6.56 13.30 -14.20
N ILE A 249 -6.02 14.13 -13.32
CA ILE A 249 -6.80 15.02 -12.44
C ILE A 249 -6.41 16.46 -12.78
N ARG A 250 -7.37 17.27 -13.20
CA ARG A 250 -7.15 18.63 -13.71
C ARG A 250 -7.68 19.69 -12.73
N PRO A 251 -7.24 20.96 -12.89
CA PRO A 251 -7.74 22.04 -12.06
C PRO A 251 -9.25 22.20 -12.12
N ALA A 252 -9.91 22.07 -10.98
CA ALA A 252 -11.34 22.26 -10.81
C ALA A 252 -11.67 22.53 -9.33
N PRO A 253 -12.63 23.41 -9.01
CA PRO A 253 -13.08 23.61 -7.65
C PRO A 253 -13.78 22.35 -7.12
N LEU A 254 -13.73 22.14 -5.80
CA LEU A 254 -14.46 21.06 -5.14
C LEU A 254 -15.61 21.61 -4.28
N HIS A 255 -16.61 20.77 -4.04
CA HIS A 255 -17.72 21.01 -3.13
C HIS A 255 -18.06 19.74 -2.33
N GLY A 256 -18.77 19.91 -1.22
CA GLY A 256 -19.25 18.80 -0.41
C GLY A 256 -20.14 17.83 -1.18
N ALA A 257 -20.04 16.55 -0.86
CA ALA A 257 -20.85 15.48 -1.44
C ALA A 257 -20.92 14.25 -0.51
N ALA A 258 -21.94 13.40 -0.72
CA ALA A 258 -22.01 12.08 -0.10
C ALA A 258 -21.25 11.07 -0.96
N LEU A 259 -20.08 10.67 -0.48
CA LEU A 259 -19.18 9.74 -1.17
C LEU A 259 -19.49 8.29 -0.83
N ARG A 260 -19.03 7.39 -1.70
CA ARG A 260 -19.20 5.94 -1.57
C ARG A 260 -17.87 5.24 -1.40
N SER A 261 -17.77 4.34 -0.43
CA SER A 261 -16.56 3.56 -0.16
C SER A 261 -16.44 2.32 -1.03
N TYR A 262 -17.55 1.82 -1.60
CA TYR A 262 -17.57 0.57 -2.39
C TYR A 262 -17.05 -0.65 -1.59
N ALA A 263 -17.22 -0.64 -0.26
CA ALA A 263 -16.64 -1.61 0.67
C ALA A 263 -15.10 -1.69 0.59
N ASP A 264 -14.45 -0.64 0.09
CA ASP A 264 -13.00 -0.52 -0.02
C ASP A 264 -12.44 0.48 1.01
N HIS A 265 -11.68 -0.06 1.97
CA HIS A 265 -10.98 0.72 2.98
C HIS A 265 -10.18 1.91 2.42
N ARG A 266 -9.58 1.80 1.23
CA ARG A 266 -8.77 2.89 0.67
C ARG A 266 -9.63 4.01 0.07
N MET A 267 -10.83 3.70 -0.41
CA MET A 267 -11.81 4.70 -0.82
C MET A 267 -12.39 5.43 0.40
N ALA A 268 -12.56 4.74 1.52
CA ALA A 268 -12.94 5.37 2.77
C ALA A 268 -11.86 6.36 3.26
N THR A 269 -10.58 5.97 3.23
CA THR A 269 -9.49 6.89 3.59
C THR A 269 -9.31 8.05 2.60
N PHE A 270 -9.59 7.83 1.31
CA PHE A 270 -9.68 8.93 0.33
C PHE A 270 -10.70 9.98 0.79
N ALA A 271 -11.92 9.56 1.14
CA ALA A 271 -12.96 10.47 1.60
C ALA A 271 -12.59 11.20 2.90
N ALA A 272 -11.94 10.50 3.84
CA ALA A 272 -11.46 11.11 5.09
C ALA A 272 -10.45 12.23 4.85
N ILE A 273 -9.52 12.06 3.89
CA ILE A 273 -8.53 13.07 3.52
C ILE A 273 -9.22 14.29 2.86
N ILE A 274 -10.13 14.06 1.90
CA ILE A 274 -10.86 15.16 1.24
C ILE A 274 -11.65 15.98 2.27
N GLY A 275 -12.30 15.32 3.23
CA GLY A 275 -13.10 15.96 4.28
C GLY A 275 -12.31 16.88 5.23
N LEU A 276 -10.97 16.85 5.20
CA LEU A 276 -10.15 17.81 5.96
C LEU A 276 -10.15 19.22 5.36
N SER A 277 -10.47 19.35 4.07
CA SER A 277 -10.35 20.61 3.32
C SER A 277 -11.65 21.01 2.60
N VAL A 278 -12.56 20.05 2.40
CA VAL A 278 -13.85 20.27 1.73
C VAL A 278 -14.99 20.03 2.72
N ASP A 279 -15.66 21.12 3.11
CA ASP A 279 -16.84 21.06 3.98
C ASP A 279 -18.00 20.29 3.31
N GLY A 280 -18.77 19.57 4.12
CA GLY A 280 -19.98 18.86 3.67
C GLY A 280 -19.72 17.51 2.98
N VAL A 281 -18.50 16.96 3.10
CA VAL A 281 -18.20 15.60 2.68
C VAL A 281 -18.73 14.60 3.72
N SER A 282 -19.40 13.55 3.24
CA SER A 282 -19.83 12.40 4.05
C SER A 282 -19.50 11.10 3.32
N LEU A 283 -19.49 9.98 4.04
CA LEU A 283 -19.17 8.65 3.50
C LEU A 283 -20.26 7.66 3.92
N ASP A 284 -20.66 6.77 3.01
CA ASP A 284 -21.69 5.76 3.26
C ASP A 284 -21.27 4.67 4.25
N ASP A 285 -20.03 4.18 4.15
CA ASP A 285 -19.49 3.11 4.98
C ASP A 285 -18.00 3.34 5.27
N VAL A 286 -17.71 3.87 6.46
CA VAL A 286 -16.34 4.02 7.00
C VAL A 286 -15.84 2.74 7.67
N GLU A 287 -16.73 1.84 8.08
CA GLU A 287 -16.37 0.62 8.81
C GLU A 287 -15.65 -0.38 7.91
N CYS A 288 -15.78 -0.27 6.58
CA CYS A 288 -14.97 -1.04 5.62
C CYS A 288 -13.45 -0.87 5.82
N THR A 289 -13.01 0.19 6.51
CA THR A 289 -11.61 0.36 6.95
C THR A 289 -11.11 -0.76 7.85
N SER A 290 -12.01 -1.48 8.54
CA SER A 290 -11.67 -2.64 9.37
C SER A 290 -11.00 -3.78 8.59
N LYS A 291 -11.04 -3.75 7.25
CA LYS A 291 -10.30 -4.69 6.41
C LYS A 291 -8.80 -4.72 6.71
N THR A 292 -8.20 -3.55 6.97
CA THR A 292 -6.76 -3.42 7.22
C THR A 292 -6.42 -2.62 8.48
N LEU A 293 -7.34 -1.76 8.94
CA LEU A 293 -7.14 -0.93 10.13
C LEU A 293 -8.43 -0.82 10.96
N PRO A 294 -8.80 -1.89 11.70
CA PRO A 294 -9.84 -1.78 12.73
C PRO A 294 -9.53 -0.61 13.68
N GLY A 295 -10.53 0.22 13.96
CA GLY A 295 -10.34 1.43 14.79
C GLY A 295 -9.77 2.64 14.05
N PHE A 296 -9.78 2.65 12.71
CA PHE A 296 -9.37 3.81 11.90
C PHE A 296 -10.04 5.11 12.37
N THR A 297 -11.35 5.09 12.60
CA THR A 297 -12.12 6.28 13.02
C THR A 297 -11.64 6.84 14.35
N ASP A 298 -11.36 5.97 15.34
CA ASP A 298 -10.81 6.37 16.64
C ASP A 298 -9.40 6.97 16.49
N LEU A 299 -8.53 6.33 15.71
CA LEU A 299 -7.18 6.83 15.44
C LEU A 299 -7.22 8.18 14.71
N TRP A 300 -8.09 8.31 13.73
CA TRP A 300 -8.27 9.54 12.95
C TRP A 300 -8.78 10.68 13.84
N ALA A 301 -9.80 10.43 14.65
CA ALA A 301 -10.33 11.42 15.60
C ALA A 301 -9.29 11.82 16.65
N ALA A 302 -8.54 10.85 17.19
CA ALA A 302 -7.48 11.10 18.16
C ALA A 302 -6.36 11.96 17.55
N MET A 303 -5.95 11.69 16.30
CA MET A 303 -4.98 12.54 15.57
C MET A 303 -5.51 13.97 15.41
N LEU A 304 -6.77 14.15 14.99
CA LEU A 304 -7.33 15.48 14.77
C LEU A 304 -7.50 16.27 16.07
N ALA A 305 -7.74 15.61 17.21
CA ALA A 305 -7.86 16.26 18.50
C ALA A 305 -6.56 16.97 18.95
N THR A 306 -5.39 16.61 18.43
CA THR A 306 -4.11 17.26 18.78
C THR A 306 -3.86 18.57 18.03
N SER A 307 -4.73 18.95 17.06
CA SER A 307 -4.56 20.13 16.20
C SER A 307 -4.60 21.48 16.94
N GLY A 308 -5.04 21.50 18.20
CA GLY A 308 -5.14 22.71 19.04
C GLY A 308 -3.97 22.96 20.02
N GLU A 309 -3.05 22.02 20.19
CA GLU A 309 -2.03 22.10 21.27
C GLU A 309 -0.67 22.70 20.83
N GLY A 310 -0.49 22.99 19.53
CA GLY A 310 0.81 23.39 18.94
C GLY A 310 1.28 24.84 19.14
N GLY A 311 0.70 25.60 20.07
CA GLY A 311 1.02 27.02 20.29
C GLY A 311 2.11 27.32 21.34
N ALA A 312 2.51 26.33 22.15
CA ALA A 312 3.53 26.54 23.20
C ALA A 312 4.54 25.40 23.17
N GLY A 313 5.71 25.66 22.58
CA GLY A 313 6.85 24.75 22.70
C GLY A 313 7.23 24.55 24.17
N PRO A 314 7.62 23.34 24.60
CA PRO A 314 8.06 23.12 25.97
C PRO A 314 9.37 23.86 26.21
N THR A 315 9.34 24.87 27.08
CA THR A 315 10.56 25.44 27.66
C THR A 315 11.17 24.39 28.59
N ALA A 316 12.20 23.71 28.11
CA ALA A 316 13.00 22.81 28.92
C ALA A 316 13.77 23.63 29.98
N SER A 317 13.19 23.79 31.17
CA SER A 317 13.96 24.14 32.35
C SER A 317 14.57 22.87 32.93
N HIS A 318 15.84 22.63 32.61
CA HIS A 318 16.65 21.65 33.34
C HIS A 318 16.70 22.05 34.82
N ARG A 319 16.09 21.25 35.69
CA ARG A 319 16.50 21.15 37.10
C ARG A 319 17.31 19.88 37.25
N GLU A 320 18.59 20.03 37.56
CA GLU A 320 19.45 18.92 37.99
C GLU A 320 18.89 18.24 39.25
N PRO A 321 18.95 16.91 39.36
CA PRO A 321 18.69 16.23 40.62
C PRO A 321 19.88 16.40 41.58
N ALA A 322 19.59 16.82 42.80
CA ALA A 322 20.55 16.88 43.89
C ALA A 322 21.09 15.48 44.24
N ALA A 323 22.40 15.39 44.46
CA ALA A 323 23.08 14.18 44.91
C ALA A 323 22.61 13.75 46.31
N PRO A 324 22.53 12.44 46.61
CA PRO A 324 22.30 11.96 47.97
C PRO A 324 23.57 12.14 48.80
N GLY A 325 23.43 12.83 49.93
CA GLY A 325 24.50 12.98 50.91
C GLY A 325 24.72 11.70 51.71
N ASP A 326 26.00 11.40 51.94
CA ASP A 326 26.47 10.38 52.88
C ASP A 326 26.01 10.67 54.31
N GLY A 327 25.56 9.63 55.01
CA GLY A 327 25.15 9.74 56.41
C GLY A 327 24.82 8.40 57.07
N ALA A 328 25.85 7.56 57.26
CA ALA A 328 26.17 6.82 58.49
C ALA A 328 27.41 5.95 58.28
#